data_AF-A0A1W9VNH0-F1
#
_entry.id   AF-A0A1W9VNH0-F1
#
_cell.length_a   1.000
_cell.length_b   1.000
_cell.length_c   1.000
_cell.angle_alpha   90.00
_cell.angle_beta   90.00
_cell.angle_gamma   90.00
#
_symmetry.space_group_name_H-M   'P 1'
#
loop_
_entity.id
_entity.type
_entity.pdbx_description
1 polymer ?
#
loop_
_entity_poly.entity_id
_entity_poly.type
_entity_poly.pdbx_seq_one_letter_code
_entity_poly.pdbx_strand_id
1 'polypeptide(L)' 'ITIEHNSLVGGVGQLIRTHLGNQGIEISNFGYPDNFIAHGDVKKLYKEIGFTAEAILNQIK' A
#
# COMPACT_ATOMS: atom_id res chain seq x y z
N ILE A 1 -0.40 -5.04 9.00
CA ILE A 1 -0.76 -4.19 7.83
C ILE A 1 -0.03 -2.86 7.97
N THR A 2 0.49 -2.32 6.87
CA THR A 2 0.99 -0.94 6.81
C THR A 2 0.21 -0.15 5.76
N ILE A 3 0.04 1.15 5.99
CA ILE A 3 -0.62 2.07 5.06
C ILE A 3 0.27 3.30 4.96
N GLU A 4 0.68 3.65 3.75
CA GLU A 4 1.56 4.80 3.52
C GLU A 4 1.13 5.59 2.28
N HIS A 5 1.23 6.92 2.37
CA HIS A 5 1.12 7.80 1.21
C HIS A 5 2.46 7.89 0.45
N ASN A 6 3.00 6.74 0.08
CA ASN A 6 4.29 6.63 -0.61
C ASN A 6 4.35 5.38 -1.49
N SER A 7 5.39 5.25 -2.32
CA SER A 7 5.66 4.03 -3.08
C SER A 7 5.77 2.81 -2.18
N LEU A 8 5.15 1.71 -2.59
CA LEU A 8 5.32 0.40 -1.97
C LEU A 8 6.77 -0.10 -2.09
N VAL A 9 7.50 0.35 -3.11
CA VAL A 9 8.91 0.03 -3.35
C VAL A 9 9.78 1.07 -2.65
N GLY A 10 10.63 0.61 -1.74
CA GLY A 10 11.50 1.42 -0.90
C GLY A 10 10.78 2.16 0.24
N GLY A 11 9.47 1.99 0.36
CA GLY A 11 8.64 2.63 1.39
C GLY A 11 8.83 2.06 2.79
N VAL A 12 8.11 2.64 3.74
CA VAL A 12 8.09 2.24 5.14
C VAL A 12 7.53 0.84 5.29
N GLY A 13 6.51 0.47 4.52
CA GLY A 13 5.95 -0.87 4.54
C GLY A 13 6.97 -1.94 4.14
N GLN A 14 7.79 -1.68 3.13
CA GLN A 14 8.86 -2.60 2.75
C GLN A 14 9.93 -2.69 3.85
N LEU A 15 10.35 -1.56 4.43
CA LEU A 15 11.33 -1.54 5.51
C LEU A 15 10.88 -2.39 6.71
N ILE A 16 9.64 -2.22 7.16
CA ILE A 16 9.06 -2.99 8.27
C ILE A 16 8.99 -4.48 7.90
N ARG A 17 8.52 -4.80 6.70
CA ARG A 17 8.45 -6.19 6.23
C ARG A 17 9.84 -6.84 6.19
N THR A 18 10.85 -6.14 5.72
CA THR A 18 12.24 -6.62 5.71
C THR A 18 12.78 -6.83 7.12
N HIS A 19 12.48 -5.92 8.05
CA HIS A 19 12.94 -6.03 9.44
C HIS A 19 12.29 -7.19 10.20
N LEU A 20 11.01 -7.49 9.91
CA LEU A 20 10.22 -8.52 10.59
C LEU A 20 10.13 -9.85 9.82
N GLY A 21 10.70 -9.94 8.61
CA GLY A 21 10.46 -11.05 7.67
C GLY A 21 10.84 -12.45 8.20
N ASN A 22 11.80 -12.52 9.13
CA ASN A 22 12.23 -13.79 9.72
C ASN A 22 11.38 -14.23 10.92
N GLN A 23 10.35 -13.47 11.30
CA GLN A 23 9.53 -13.74 12.49
C GLN A 23 8.23 -14.51 12.17
N GLY A 24 8.03 -14.93 10.91
CA GLY A 24 6.80 -15.62 10.49
C GLY A 24 5.56 -14.73 10.51
N ILE A 25 5.73 -13.41 10.54
CA ILE A 25 4.64 -12.43 10.56
C ILE A 25 4.30 -12.06 9.11
N GLU A 26 3.06 -12.30 8.71
CA GLU A 26 2.55 -11.81 7.43
C GLU A 26 2.19 -10.33 7.52
N ILE A 27 2.70 -9.53 6.57
CA ILE A 27 2.52 -8.08 6.55
C ILE A 27 2.04 -7.67 5.17
N SER A 28 0.79 -7.22 5.05
CA SER A 28 0.26 -6.57 3.83
C SER A 28 0.55 -5.08 3.84
N ASN A 29 1.09 -4.56 2.73
CA ASN A 29 1.46 -3.15 2.56
C ASN A 29 0.51 -2.47 1.58
N PHE A 30 0.01 -1.29 1.94
CA PHE A 30 -0.83 -0.46 1.10
C PHE A 30 -0.14 0.88 0.84
N GLY A 31 -0.09 1.27 -0.42
CA GLY A 31 0.57 2.50 -0.86
C GLY A 31 0.47 2.64 -2.37
N TYR A 32 1.33 3.50 -2.94
CA TYR A 32 1.38 3.75 -4.36
C TYR A 32 2.11 2.62 -5.10
N PRO A 33 1.57 2.15 -6.24
CA PRO A 33 2.22 1.13 -7.06
C PRO A 33 3.49 1.67 -7.75
N ASP A 34 4.30 0.76 -8.29
CA ASP A 34 5.55 1.08 -8.99
C ASP A 34 5.30 1.60 -10.42
N ASN A 35 4.52 2.67 -10.52
CA ASN A 35 4.26 3.41 -11.75
C ASN A 35 3.85 4.84 -11.44
N PHE A 36 4.01 5.72 -12.42
CA PHE A 36 3.54 7.10 -12.29
C PHE A 36 2.01 7.14 -12.19
N ILE A 37 1.53 7.98 -11.28
CA ILE A 37 0.11 8.32 -11.16
C ILE A 37 -0.16 9.55 -12.01
N ALA A 38 -1.22 9.49 -12.83
CA ALA A 38 -1.63 10.59 -13.67
C ALA A 38 -2.09 11.80 -12.84
N HIS A 39 -2.10 12.98 -13.46
CA HIS A 39 -2.74 14.15 -12.88
C HIS A 39 -4.27 14.01 -13.00
N GLY A 40 -5.00 14.33 -11.93
CA GLY A 40 -6.46 14.25 -11.94
C GLY A 40 -7.07 14.32 -10.54
N ASP A 41 -8.36 13.98 -10.48
CA ASP A 41 -9.11 13.94 -9.22
C ASP A 41 -8.56 12.84 -8.30
N VAL A 42 -8.16 13.23 -7.09
CA VAL A 42 -7.52 12.34 -6.11
C VAL A 42 -8.40 11.14 -5.75
N LYS A 43 -9.72 11.33 -5.62
CA LYS A 43 -10.63 10.23 -5.24
C LYS A 43 -10.74 9.19 -6.35
N LYS A 44 -10.82 9.63 -7.60
CA LYS A 44 -10.77 8.72 -8.76
C LYS A 44 -9.46 7.96 -8.81
N LEU A 45 -8.33 8.67 -8.67
CA LEU A 45 -7.00 8.05 -8.71
C LEU A 45 -6.82 7.02 -7.59
N TYR A 46 -7.28 7.32 -6.37
CA TYR A 46 -7.26 6.36 -5.26
C TYR A 46 -8.10 5.12 -5.53
N LYS A 47 -9.27 5.27 -6.15
CA LYS A 47 -10.08 4.13 -6.57
C LYS A 47 -9.38 3.30 -7.64
N GLU A 48 -8.74 3.94 -8.61
CA GLU A 48 -8.00 3.27 -9.70
C GLU A 48 -6.82 2.43 -9.19
N ILE A 49 -6.07 2.94 -8.21
CA ILE A 49 -4.92 2.22 -7.64
C ILE A 49 -5.29 1.33 -6.44
N GLY A 50 -6.58 1.19 -6.11
CA GLY A 50 -7.03 0.36 -4.99
C GLY A 50 -6.65 0.91 -3.60
N PHE A 51 -6.42 2.21 -3.48
CA PHE A 51 -6.05 2.90 -2.24
C PHE A 51 -7.26 3.59 -1.59
N THR A 52 -8.34 2.83 -1.37
CA THR A 52 -9.54 3.29 -0.65
C THR A 52 -9.79 2.46 0.59
N ALA A 53 -10.59 2.98 1.53
CA ALA A 53 -10.94 2.27 2.75
C ALA A 53 -11.63 0.92 2.46
N GLU A 54 -12.50 0.87 1.45
CA GLU A 54 -13.20 -0.35 1.03
C GLU A 54 -12.22 -1.38 0.44
N ALA A 55 -11.30 -0.94 -0.42
CA ALA A 55 -10.29 -1.80 -1.01
C ALA A 55 -9.35 -2.39 0.04
N ILE A 56 -8.91 -1.58 1.00
CA ILE A 56 -8.10 -2.01 2.13
C ILE A 56 -8.87 -3.02 2.98
N LEU A 57 -10.12 -2.71 3.37
CA LEU A 57 -10.94 -3.60 4.19
C LEU A 57 -11.17 -4.98 3.53
N ASN A 58 -11.35 -5.01 2.21
CA ASN A 58 -11.53 -6.26 1.47
C ASN A 58 -10.29 -7.16 1.47
N GLN A 59 -9.09 -6.61 1.70
CA GLN A 59 -7.86 -7.40 1.84
C GLN A 59 -7.58 -7.84 3.29
N ILE A 60 -8.31 -7.31 4.27
CA ILE A 60 -8.19 -7.70 5.69
C ILE A 60 -9.10 -8.88 6.03
N LYS A 61 -10.24 -8.99 5.33
CA LYS A 61 -11.21 -10.08 5.49
C LYS A 61 -10.67 -11.40 4.95
#